data_AF-A5N734-F1
#
_entry.id   AF-A5N734-F1
#
_cell.length_a   1.000
_cell.length_b   1.000
_cell.length_c   1.000
_cell.angle_alpha   90.00
_cell.angle_beta   90.00
_cell.angle_gamma   90.00
#
_symmetry.space_group_name_H-M   'P 1'
#
loop_
_entity.id
_entity.type
_entity.pdbx_description
1 polymer ?
#
loop_
_entity_poly.entity_id
_entity_poly.type
_entity_poly.pdbx_seq_one_letter_code
_entity_poly.pdbx_strand_id
1 'polypeptide(L)'
;MNNELIEKVLGEVRKSLDLKNFDQEKLNKVVESTTEKLSDSKKEEAIKEAKPDVKVAEESKQAVVEQKANDVKTAPTMTEFVGTAGGDTVGLVIANVDSLLHKHLGLDNTCRSIGIISARVGAPAQMMAADEAVKGTNTEVATIELPRDTKGGAGHGIFIVLKAADVSDARRAVEIALKQTDKYLGNVYLCDAGHLEVQYTARASLIFEKAFGAPSGQAFGIMHAAPAGVGMIVADTALKTADVKLITYGSPTNGVLSYTNEILITISGDSGAVLQSLTAARKAGLSILRSMGQDPVSMSKPTF
;
A
#
# COMPACT_ATOMS: atom_id res chain seq x y z
N MET A 1 11.41 34.98 24.30
CA MET A 1 10.21 34.15 24.53
C MET A 1 9.85 34.27 26.00
N ASN A 2 8.59 34.60 26.32
CA ASN A 2 8.15 34.94 27.68
C ASN A 2 8.16 33.72 28.60
N ASN A 3 9.06 33.69 29.58
CA ASN A 3 9.15 32.63 30.60
C ASN A 3 7.84 32.44 31.39
N GLU A 4 7.01 33.48 31.53
CA GLU A 4 5.69 33.38 32.16
C GLU A 4 4.72 32.47 31.39
N LEU A 5 4.80 32.46 30.05
CA LEU A 5 3.91 31.62 29.24
C LEU A 5 4.32 30.15 29.35
N ILE A 6 5.62 29.88 29.46
CA ILE A 6 6.18 28.54 29.65
C ILE A 6 5.76 27.99 31.03
N GLU A 7 5.90 28.79 32.09
CA GLU A 7 5.47 28.38 33.44
C GLU A 7 3.96 28.12 33.53
N LYS A 8 3.16 28.92 32.82
CA LYS A 8 1.70 28.75 32.78
C LYS A 8 1.29 27.45 32.05
N VAL A 9 1.93 27.15 30.92
CA VAL A 9 1.72 25.90 30.18
C VAL A 9 2.19 24.69 31.01
N LEU A 10 3.35 24.78 31.66
CA LEU A 10 3.86 23.71 32.53
C LEU A 10 2.94 23.48 33.74
N GLY A 11 2.35 24.54 34.29
CA GLY A 11 1.36 24.47 35.37
C GLY A 11 0.06 23.79 34.95
N GLU A 12 -0.43 24.04 33.73
CA GLU A 12 -1.62 23.37 33.18
C GLU A 12 -1.36 21.90 32.83
N VAL A 13 -0.19 21.59 32.25
CA VAL A 13 0.23 20.20 31.96
C VAL A 13 0.38 19.39 33.25
N ARG A 14 0.91 19.98 34.32
CA ARG A 14 0.99 19.33 35.64
C ARG A 14 -0.36 19.12 36.32
N LYS A 15 -1.39 19.91 35.97
CA LYS A 15 -2.76 19.72 36.46
C LYS A 15 -3.53 18.67 35.65
N SER A 16 -3.24 18.50 34.36
CA SER A 16 -3.87 17.49 33.51
C SER A 16 -3.25 16.10 33.67
N LEU A 17 -2.00 16.02 34.11
CA LEU A 17 -1.35 14.78 34.52
C LEU A 17 -1.62 14.54 36.02
N ASP A 18 -2.58 13.69 36.34
CA ASP A 18 -2.84 13.22 37.71
C ASP A 18 -1.68 12.31 38.20
N LEU A 19 -0.55 12.94 38.53
CA LEU A 19 0.69 12.28 38.99
C LEU A 19 0.57 11.71 40.41
N LYS A 20 -0.60 11.77 41.05
CA LYS A 20 -0.83 11.23 42.40
C LYS A 20 -1.42 9.81 42.42
N ASN A 21 -1.84 9.29 41.26
CA ASN A 21 -2.39 7.93 41.13
C ASN A 21 -1.56 7.01 40.22
N PHE A 22 -0.27 7.31 40.01
CA PHE A 22 0.62 6.43 39.27
C PHE A 22 1.12 5.30 40.18
N ASP A 23 0.68 4.08 39.89
CA ASP A 23 0.97 2.85 40.61
C ASP A 23 2.48 2.53 40.59
N GLN A 24 3.18 2.90 41.69
CA GLN A 24 4.63 2.69 41.86
C GLN A 24 5.04 1.21 41.72
N GLU A 25 4.12 0.28 41.97
CA GLU A 25 4.36 -1.16 41.85
C GLU A 25 4.51 -1.60 40.39
N LYS A 26 3.78 -0.97 39.46
CA LYS A 26 3.94 -1.20 38.01
C LYS A 26 5.25 -0.63 37.49
N LEU A 27 5.71 0.50 38.02
CA LEU A 27 6.98 1.10 37.61
C LEU A 27 8.16 0.20 38.01
N ASN A 28 8.14 -0.33 39.23
CA ASN A 28 9.18 -1.22 39.72
C ASN A 28 9.25 -2.53 38.90
N LYS A 29 8.10 -3.10 38.51
CA LYS A 29 8.07 -4.27 37.61
C LYS A 29 8.62 -3.98 36.21
N VAL A 30 8.40 -2.79 35.67
CA VAL A 30 8.96 -2.39 34.37
C VAL A 30 10.47 -2.19 34.48
N VAL A 31 10.96 -1.59 35.58
CA VAL A 31 12.40 -1.41 35.83
C VAL A 31 13.09 -2.77 36.00
N GLU A 32 12.55 -3.67 36.82
CA GLU A 32 13.11 -5.02 37.05
C GLU A 32 13.19 -5.85 35.76
N SER A 33 12.12 -5.88 34.96
CA SER A 33 12.09 -6.61 33.68
C SER A 33 13.02 -6.03 32.60
N THR A 34 13.39 -4.75 32.74
CA THR A 34 14.35 -4.10 31.83
C THR A 34 15.79 -4.41 32.25
N THR A 35 16.07 -4.47 33.56
CA THR A 35 17.39 -4.86 34.10
C THR A 35 17.73 -6.33 33.84
N GLU A 36 16.76 -7.24 33.87
CA GLU A 36 16.99 -8.65 33.51
C GLU A 36 17.39 -8.78 32.02
N LYS A 37 16.67 -8.10 31.12
CA LYS A 37 16.94 -8.10 29.66
C LYS A 37 18.29 -7.49 29.28
N LEU A 38 18.86 -6.62 30.12
CA LEU A 38 20.19 -6.02 29.94
C LEU A 38 21.34 -6.92 30.44
N SER A 39 21.04 -7.93 31.26
CA SER A 39 22.04 -8.87 31.80
C SER A 39 22.28 -10.08 30.90
N ASP A 40 21.30 -10.45 30.06
CA ASP A 40 21.41 -11.56 29.11
C ASP A 40 22.10 -11.18 27.79
N SER A 41 22.10 -9.89 27.41
CA SER A 41 22.70 -9.41 26.15
C SER A 41 24.22 -9.19 26.19
N LYS A 42 24.88 -9.41 27.33
CA LYS A 42 26.33 -9.18 27.50
C LYS A 42 27.21 -10.44 27.44
N LYS A 43 26.67 -11.60 27.04
CA LYS A 43 27.43 -12.87 26.98
C LYS A 43 27.82 -13.36 25.57
N GLU A 44 27.44 -12.68 24.48
CA GLU A 44 27.72 -13.16 23.10
C GLU A 44 28.73 -12.34 22.28
N GLU A 45 29.26 -11.22 22.78
CA GLU A 45 30.10 -10.31 21.97
C GLU A 45 31.62 -10.34 22.23
N ALA A 46 32.16 -11.38 22.86
CA ALA A 46 33.57 -11.41 23.25
C ALA A 46 34.41 -12.56 22.67
N ILE A 47 34.39 -12.80 21.34
CA ILE A 47 35.51 -13.50 20.66
C ILE A 47 35.63 -13.03 19.20
N LYS A 48 36.65 -12.19 18.91
CA LYS A 48 37.64 -12.32 17.80
C LYS A 48 38.25 -10.97 17.43
N GLU A 49 39.36 -10.63 18.08
CA GLU A 49 40.43 -9.82 17.48
C GLU A 49 41.76 -10.56 17.63
N ALA A 50 42.38 -10.91 16.50
CA ALA A 50 43.83 -10.89 16.26
C ALA A 50 44.15 -11.49 14.87
N LYS A 51 44.67 -10.64 13.97
CA LYS A 51 45.51 -11.02 12.81
C LYS A 51 46.99 -11.04 13.26
N PRO A 52 47.92 -11.67 12.51
CA PRO A 52 48.66 -10.90 11.49
C PRO A 52 48.99 -11.62 10.15
N ASP A 53 49.20 -10.78 9.12
CA ASP A 53 49.94 -10.81 7.83
C ASP A 53 50.75 -12.06 7.39
N VAL A 54 50.91 -12.42 6.11
CA VAL A 54 51.65 -11.70 5.02
C VAL A 54 51.43 -12.34 3.60
N LYS A 55 51.15 -11.46 2.62
CA LYS A 55 51.53 -11.33 1.17
C LYS A 55 51.49 -12.45 0.08
N VAL A 56 50.76 -12.06 -1.01
CA VAL A 56 51.08 -12.05 -2.48
C VAL A 56 51.06 -13.37 -3.28
N ALA A 57 50.10 -13.51 -4.21
CA ALA A 57 50.32 -13.50 -5.67
C ALA A 57 49.04 -13.87 -6.47
N GLU A 58 49.00 -13.39 -7.71
CA GLU A 58 47.96 -13.38 -8.74
C GLU A 58 47.49 -14.75 -9.29
N GLU A 59 46.32 -14.67 -9.94
CA GLU A 59 45.80 -15.54 -11.02
C GLU A 59 45.42 -16.99 -10.70
N SER A 60 44.12 -17.29 -10.72
CA SER A 60 43.48 -18.07 -11.80
C SER A 60 42.01 -18.41 -11.51
N LYS A 61 41.29 -18.54 -12.62
CA LYS A 61 39.84 -18.62 -12.79
C LYS A 61 39.25 -19.97 -12.34
N GLN A 62 37.97 -19.89 -11.96
CA GLN A 62 36.88 -20.82 -12.30
C GLN A 62 37.06 -22.30 -11.95
N ALA A 63 36.43 -22.70 -10.86
CA ALA A 63 35.36 -23.69 -10.82
C ALA A 63 35.08 -24.04 -9.35
N VAL A 64 33.87 -24.53 -9.07
CA VAL A 64 33.42 -25.09 -7.78
C VAL A 64 32.90 -24.07 -6.75
N VAL A 65 31.61 -23.73 -6.85
CA VAL A 65 30.63 -23.78 -5.74
C VAL A 65 29.25 -24.00 -6.39
N GLU A 66 28.92 -25.22 -6.80
CA GLU A 66 28.00 -26.11 -6.06
C GLU A 66 26.77 -25.44 -5.44
N GLN A 67 25.64 -25.67 -6.13
CA GLN A 67 24.30 -25.92 -5.62
C GLN A 67 24.15 -25.94 -4.09
N LYS A 68 23.49 -24.90 -3.56
CA LYS A 68 22.62 -25.02 -2.39
C LYS A 68 21.27 -24.38 -2.70
N ALA A 69 20.45 -25.12 -3.42
CA ALA A 69 19.00 -24.96 -3.40
C ALA A 69 18.40 -26.29 -2.93
N ASN A 70 18.76 -26.68 -1.70
CA ASN A 70 18.15 -27.84 -1.06
C ASN A 70 17.01 -27.37 -0.17
N ASP A 71 15.82 -27.76 -0.61
CA ASP A 71 14.83 -28.42 0.22
C ASP A 71 14.05 -27.52 1.20
N VAL A 72 13.25 -26.60 0.64
CA VAL A 72 12.02 -26.20 1.34
C VAL A 72 11.08 -27.41 1.25
N LYS A 73 11.06 -28.21 2.32
CA LYS A 73 10.01 -29.21 2.57
C LYS A 73 8.67 -28.59 2.14
N THR A 74 7.96 -29.21 1.20
CA THR A 74 6.62 -28.81 0.79
C THR A 74 5.67 -28.97 1.98
N ALA A 75 5.65 -27.95 2.83
CA ALA A 75 4.62 -27.77 3.84
C ALA A 75 3.26 -27.77 3.11
N PRO A 76 2.22 -28.38 3.69
CA PRO A 76 0.89 -28.32 3.11
C PRO A 76 0.50 -26.84 2.94
N THR A 77 0.18 -26.45 1.71
CA THR A 77 -0.33 -25.11 1.42
C THR A 77 -1.71 -24.97 2.08
N MET A 78 -1.88 -23.99 2.96
CA MET A 78 -3.18 -23.70 3.57
C MET A 78 -4.22 -23.48 2.48
N THR A 79 -5.42 -24.02 2.69
CA THR A 79 -6.50 -23.93 1.70
C THR A 79 -6.95 -22.49 1.50
N GLU A 80 -6.79 -21.62 2.48
CA GLU A 80 -7.08 -20.18 2.40
C GLU A 80 -6.18 -19.45 1.40
N PHE A 81 -4.99 -19.97 1.10
CA PHE A 81 -4.09 -19.36 0.14
C PHE A 81 -4.60 -19.55 -1.29
N VAL A 82 -4.61 -18.46 -2.08
CA VAL A 82 -5.01 -18.47 -3.49
C VAL A 82 -3.81 -18.25 -4.40
N GLY A 83 -2.97 -17.26 -4.08
CA GLY A 83 -1.81 -16.93 -4.89
C GLY A 83 -1.19 -15.58 -4.56
N THR A 84 -0.28 -15.13 -5.41
CA THR A 84 0.46 -13.88 -5.27
C THR A 84 0.56 -13.12 -6.60
N ALA A 85 0.78 -11.81 -6.52
CA ALA A 85 1.07 -10.94 -7.66
C ALA A 85 2.12 -9.88 -7.27
N GLY A 86 2.51 -9.00 -8.21
CA GLY A 86 3.45 -7.92 -7.98
C GLY A 86 3.06 -6.97 -6.85
N GLY A 87 4.02 -6.19 -6.36
CA GLY A 87 3.83 -5.29 -5.21
C GLY A 87 3.73 -6.02 -3.86
N ASP A 88 4.23 -7.25 -3.79
CA ASP A 88 4.06 -8.19 -2.66
C ASP A 88 2.57 -8.39 -2.34
N THR A 89 1.76 -8.61 -3.38
CA THR A 89 0.32 -8.83 -3.24
C THR A 89 0.05 -10.30 -2.93
N VAL A 90 -0.78 -10.57 -1.91
CA VAL A 90 -1.32 -11.90 -1.60
C VAL A 90 -2.83 -11.92 -1.77
N GLY A 91 -3.33 -13.02 -2.33
CA GLY A 91 -4.75 -13.33 -2.40
C GLY A 91 -5.10 -14.47 -1.45
N LEU A 92 -6.08 -14.24 -0.59
CA LEU A 92 -6.55 -15.20 0.41
C LEU A 92 -8.07 -15.32 0.38
N VAL A 93 -8.59 -16.43 0.90
CA VAL A 93 -10.03 -16.68 1.04
C VAL A 93 -10.31 -17.30 2.40
N ILE A 94 -11.38 -16.88 3.07
CA ILE A 94 -11.91 -17.55 4.26
C ILE A 94 -13.35 -17.97 3.97
N ALA A 95 -13.61 -19.27 4.05
CA ALA A 95 -14.92 -19.84 3.72
C ALA A 95 -16.03 -19.47 4.71
N ASN A 96 -15.67 -19.35 5.99
CA ASN A 96 -16.61 -19.02 7.03
C ASN A 96 -15.89 -18.24 8.12
N VAL A 97 -15.95 -16.92 8.03
CA VAL A 97 -15.34 -16.02 9.01
C VAL A 97 -16.00 -16.20 10.37
N ASP A 98 -15.21 -16.17 11.44
CA ASP A 98 -15.71 -16.22 12.81
C ASP A 98 -16.73 -15.09 13.07
N SER A 99 -17.83 -15.42 13.76
CA SER A 99 -18.94 -14.49 13.98
C SER A 99 -18.55 -13.26 14.80
N LEU A 100 -17.51 -13.34 15.63
CA LEU A 100 -16.99 -12.20 16.38
C LEU A 100 -16.40 -11.12 15.46
N LEU A 101 -15.95 -11.49 14.25
CA LEU A 101 -15.40 -10.55 13.27
C LEU A 101 -16.45 -9.95 12.33
N HIS A 102 -17.67 -10.49 12.28
CA HIS A 102 -18.69 -10.10 11.30
C HIS A 102 -19.01 -8.61 11.35
N LYS A 103 -19.22 -8.07 12.56
CA LYS A 103 -19.55 -6.66 12.78
C LYS A 103 -18.45 -5.72 12.26
N HIS A 104 -17.18 -6.11 12.39
CA HIS A 104 -16.05 -5.29 11.98
C HIS A 104 -15.86 -5.26 10.46
N LEU A 105 -16.23 -6.35 9.78
CA LEU A 105 -16.07 -6.51 8.34
C LEU A 105 -17.34 -6.17 7.55
N GLY A 106 -18.43 -5.78 8.22
CA GLY A 106 -19.73 -5.54 7.56
C GLY A 106 -20.32 -6.80 6.93
N LEU A 107 -20.09 -7.95 7.58
CA LEU A 107 -20.65 -9.25 7.21
C LEU A 107 -21.95 -9.49 7.98
N ASP A 108 -22.80 -10.33 7.42
CA ASP A 108 -24.04 -10.81 8.05
C ASP A 108 -24.15 -12.34 7.91
N ASN A 109 -25.20 -12.93 8.50
CA ASN A 109 -25.40 -14.39 8.49
C ASN A 109 -25.56 -14.99 7.09
N THR A 110 -25.88 -14.19 6.07
CA THR A 110 -26.03 -14.65 4.68
C THR A 110 -24.73 -14.57 3.89
N CYS A 111 -23.77 -13.76 4.35
CA CYS A 111 -22.54 -13.45 3.64
C CYS A 111 -21.32 -13.61 4.56
N ARG A 112 -20.86 -14.87 4.69
CA ARG A 112 -19.81 -15.28 5.64
C ARG A 112 -18.48 -15.66 4.99
N SER A 113 -18.46 -15.76 3.65
CA SER A 113 -17.26 -16.05 2.89
C SER A 113 -16.59 -14.74 2.48
N ILE A 114 -15.27 -14.65 2.61
CA ILE A 114 -14.53 -13.47 2.18
C ILE A 114 -13.36 -13.83 1.28
N GLY A 115 -13.09 -12.94 0.32
CA GLY A 115 -11.86 -12.89 -0.47
C GLY A 115 -11.05 -11.67 -0.05
N ILE A 116 -9.74 -11.82 0.07
CA ILE A 116 -8.83 -10.77 0.56
C ILE A 116 -7.76 -10.54 -0.50
N ILE A 117 -7.56 -9.28 -0.86
CA ILE A 117 -6.40 -8.81 -1.64
C ILE A 117 -5.62 -7.86 -0.74
N SER A 118 -4.37 -8.20 -0.43
CA SER A 118 -3.52 -7.37 0.43
C SER A 118 -2.14 -7.23 -0.16
N ALA A 119 -1.59 -6.01 -0.21
CA ALA A 119 -0.28 -5.75 -0.79
C ALA A 119 0.51 -4.66 -0.05
N ARG A 120 1.84 -4.75 -0.16
CA ARG A 120 2.80 -3.79 0.40
C ARG A 120 2.95 -2.54 -0.47
N VAL A 121 2.97 -2.72 -1.79
CA VAL A 121 3.12 -1.64 -2.79
C VAL A 121 1.85 -1.56 -3.62
N GLY A 122 1.12 -0.47 -3.48
CA GLY A 122 -0.15 -0.21 -4.14
C GLY A 122 -0.47 1.30 -4.16
N ALA A 123 -1.71 1.72 -4.36
CA ALA A 123 -2.97 0.98 -4.24
C ALA A 123 -3.84 0.89 -5.51
N PRO A 124 -3.90 1.91 -6.40
CA PRO A 124 -4.87 1.91 -7.49
C PRO A 124 -4.76 0.72 -8.45
N ALA A 125 -3.56 0.18 -8.68
CA ALA A 125 -3.38 -1.02 -9.50
C ALA A 125 -4.18 -2.24 -8.98
N GLN A 126 -4.11 -2.55 -7.68
CA GLN A 126 -4.89 -3.63 -7.07
C GLN A 126 -6.38 -3.29 -7.03
N MET A 127 -6.75 -2.02 -6.84
CA MET A 127 -8.15 -1.60 -6.93
C MET A 127 -8.72 -1.82 -8.34
N MET A 128 -7.97 -1.48 -9.39
CA MET A 128 -8.33 -1.74 -10.79
C MET A 128 -8.55 -3.23 -11.04
N ALA A 129 -7.65 -4.06 -10.54
CA ALA A 129 -7.76 -5.50 -10.65
C ALA A 129 -8.98 -6.06 -9.89
N ALA A 130 -9.24 -5.57 -8.67
CA ALA A 130 -10.41 -5.92 -7.89
C ALA A 130 -11.72 -5.42 -8.54
N ASP A 131 -11.70 -4.27 -9.22
CA ASP A 131 -12.87 -3.73 -9.93
C ASP A 131 -13.20 -4.57 -11.18
N GLU A 132 -12.19 -5.15 -11.85
CA GLU A 132 -12.43 -6.19 -12.86
C GLU A 132 -13.00 -7.48 -12.23
N ALA A 133 -12.53 -7.87 -11.05
CA ALA A 133 -13.02 -9.06 -10.35
C ALA A 133 -14.50 -8.96 -9.98
N VAL A 134 -14.92 -7.88 -9.29
CA VAL A 134 -16.32 -7.72 -8.85
C VAL A 134 -17.31 -7.60 -10.01
N LYS A 135 -16.87 -7.19 -11.20
CA LYS A 135 -17.70 -7.22 -12.42
C LYS A 135 -17.92 -8.63 -12.96
N GLY A 136 -17.03 -9.57 -12.64
CA GLY A 136 -17.03 -10.94 -13.14
C GLY A 136 -17.57 -11.98 -12.16
N THR A 137 -17.90 -11.58 -10.93
CA THR A 137 -18.30 -12.47 -9.83
C THR A 137 -19.46 -11.91 -9.01
N ASN A 138 -20.15 -12.78 -8.27
CA ASN A 138 -21.22 -12.36 -7.36
C ASN A 138 -20.66 -11.97 -5.98
N THR A 139 -19.82 -10.95 -5.97
CA THR A 139 -19.11 -10.48 -4.77
C THR A 139 -19.37 -9.00 -4.53
N GLU A 140 -19.51 -8.63 -3.27
CA GLU A 140 -19.61 -7.23 -2.83
C GLU A 140 -18.34 -6.77 -2.12
N VAL A 141 -18.18 -5.47 -1.93
CA VAL A 141 -17.01 -4.90 -1.25
C VAL A 141 -17.31 -4.66 0.23
N ALA A 142 -16.64 -5.41 1.11
CA ALA A 142 -16.73 -5.24 2.55
C ALA A 142 -15.95 -4.01 3.03
N THR A 143 -14.62 -3.99 2.83
CA THR A 143 -13.75 -2.87 3.22
C THR A 143 -12.65 -2.64 2.18
N ILE A 144 -12.17 -1.40 2.10
CA ILE A 144 -11.00 -0.97 1.34
C ILE A 144 -10.22 -0.04 2.26
N GLU A 145 -8.98 -0.40 2.56
CA GLU A 145 -8.11 0.34 3.48
C GLU A 145 -6.74 0.58 2.84
N LEU A 146 -6.19 1.77 3.10
CA LEU A 146 -4.98 2.28 2.46
C LEU A 146 -3.89 2.53 3.50
N PRO A 147 -3.17 1.50 3.96
CA PRO A 147 -2.06 1.71 4.89
C PRO A 147 -0.97 2.58 4.25
N ARG A 148 -0.27 3.38 5.07
CA ARG A 148 0.95 4.07 4.64
C ARG A 148 2.09 3.04 4.56
N ASP A 149 2.54 2.69 3.35
CA ASP A 149 3.51 1.59 3.17
C ASP A 149 4.44 1.84 1.97
N THR A 150 4.21 1.19 0.82
CA THR A 150 5.13 1.13 -0.33
C THR A 150 6.56 0.75 0.07
N LYS A 151 6.72 -0.03 1.14
CA LYS A 151 8.01 -0.50 1.66
C LYS A 151 8.98 0.65 1.98
N GLY A 152 8.44 1.75 2.51
CA GLY A 152 9.21 2.96 2.82
C GLY A 152 9.18 4.02 1.72
N GLY A 153 8.64 3.70 0.54
CA GLY A 153 8.34 4.67 -0.52
C GLY A 153 7.28 5.68 -0.09
N ALA A 154 6.78 6.49 -1.02
CA ALA A 154 5.94 7.64 -0.72
C ALA A 154 4.41 7.39 -0.71
N GLY A 155 3.96 6.17 -1.03
CA GLY A 155 2.55 5.86 -1.30
C GLY A 155 1.90 4.89 -0.31
N HIS A 156 0.80 4.26 -0.74
CA HIS A 156 0.02 3.33 0.07
C HIS A 156 0.40 1.86 -0.14
N GLY A 157 0.14 1.03 0.87
CA GLY A 157 -0.22 -0.37 0.64
C GLY A 157 -1.72 -0.46 0.36
N ILE A 158 -2.26 -1.67 0.32
CA ILE A 158 -3.69 -1.87 0.06
C ILE A 158 -4.21 -3.09 0.79
N PHE A 159 -5.41 -2.97 1.34
CA PHE A 159 -6.18 -4.06 1.93
C PHE A 159 -7.63 -3.98 1.45
N ILE A 160 -8.03 -4.95 0.63
CA ILE A 160 -9.39 -5.05 0.08
C ILE A 160 -10.00 -6.35 0.59
N VAL A 161 -11.20 -6.27 1.14
CA VAL A 161 -12.01 -7.43 1.49
C VAL A 161 -13.27 -7.43 0.63
N LEU A 162 -13.45 -8.52 -0.11
CA LEU A 162 -14.66 -8.84 -0.84
C LEU A 162 -15.47 -9.86 -0.04
N LYS A 163 -16.79 -9.72 -0.02
CA LYS A 163 -17.69 -10.65 0.67
C LYS A 163 -18.62 -11.34 -0.33
N ALA A 164 -18.90 -12.62 -0.05
CA ALA A 164 -19.76 -13.45 -0.88
C ALA A 164 -20.58 -14.43 -0.02
N ALA A 165 -21.73 -14.84 -0.55
CA ALA A 165 -22.47 -15.96 0.02
C ALA A 165 -21.69 -17.28 -0.15
N ASP A 166 -21.10 -17.49 -1.33
CA ASP A 166 -20.33 -18.67 -1.69
C ASP A 166 -18.82 -18.40 -1.68
N VAL A 167 -18.05 -19.29 -1.07
CA VAL A 167 -16.59 -19.24 -1.03
C VAL A 167 -15.95 -19.34 -2.43
N SER A 168 -16.60 -20.03 -3.35
CA SER A 168 -16.14 -20.18 -4.73
C SER A 168 -16.21 -18.86 -5.50
N ASP A 169 -17.24 -18.03 -5.27
CA ASP A 169 -17.31 -16.67 -5.83
C ASP A 169 -16.21 -15.79 -5.25
N ALA A 170 -15.99 -15.83 -3.94
CA ALA A 170 -14.91 -15.10 -3.28
C ALA A 170 -13.52 -15.51 -3.82
N ARG A 171 -13.27 -16.82 -3.96
CA ARG A 171 -12.02 -17.34 -4.54
C ARG A 171 -11.83 -16.90 -5.97
N ARG A 172 -12.86 -17.04 -6.81
CA ARG A 172 -12.81 -16.64 -8.21
C ARG A 172 -12.53 -15.15 -8.36
N ALA A 173 -13.09 -14.30 -7.50
CA ALA A 173 -12.81 -12.87 -7.50
C ALA A 173 -11.34 -12.60 -7.16
N VAL A 174 -10.79 -13.29 -6.16
CA VAL A 174 -9.38 -13.17 -5.78
C VAL A 174 -8.46 -13.63 -6.91
N GLU A 175 -8.76 -14.75 -7.57
CA GLU A 175 -8.00 -15.26 -8.72
C GLU A 175 -7.97 -14.25 -9.88
N ILE A 176 -9.12 -13.63 -10.20
CA ILE A 176 -9.19 -12.58 -11.23
C ILE A 176 -8.34 -11.37 -10.82
N ALA A 177 -8.49 -10.88 -9.59
CA ALA A 177 -7.74 -9.72 -9.12
C ALA A 177 -6.22 -9.97 -9.13
N LEU A 178 -5.75 -11.13 -8.67
CA LEU A 178 -4.34 -11.50 -8.75
C LEU A 178 -3.83 -11.50 -10.19
N LYS A 179 -4.58 -12.13 -11.11
CA LYS A 179 -4.21 -12.23 -12.52
C LYS A 179 -4.09 -10.87 -13.22
N GLN A 180 -4.87 -9.88 -12.79
CA GLN A 180 -4.92 -8.56 -13.42
C GLN A 180 -4.00 -7.54 -12.75
N THR A 181 -3.51 -7.81 -11.54
CA THR A 181 -2.68 -6.87 -10.75
C THR A 181 -1.43 -6.45 -11.53
N ASP A 182 -0.67 -7.39 -12.11
CA ASP A 182 0.59 -7.07 -12.81
C ASP A 182 0.38 -6.26 -14.10
N LYS A 183 -0.78 -6.43 -14.76
CA LYS A 183 -1.19 -5.60 -15.90
C LYS A 183 -1.36 -4.15 -15.46
N TYR A 184 -2.04 -3.92 -14.34
CA TYR A 184 -2.28 -2.56 -13.84
C TYR A 184 -1.07 -1.92 -13.16
N LEU A 185 -0.17 -2.72 -12.58
CA LEU A 185 1.14 -2.24 -12.14
C LEU A 185 1.97 -1.69 -13.31
N GLY A 186 1.69 -2.09 -14.56
CA GLY A 186 2.27 -1.48 -15.77
C GLY A 186 2.00 0.01 -15.94
N ASN A 187 1.09 0.58 -15.15
CA ASN A 187 0.79 2.01 -15.15
C ASN A 187 1.48 2.77 -14.01
N VAL A 188 2.32 2.09 -13.21
CA VAL A 188 3.12 2.66 -12.13
C VAL A 188 4.54 2.88 -12.62
N TYR A 189 5.00 4.13 -12.57
CA TYR A 189 6.36 4.52 -12.92
C TYR A 189 7.13 4.86 -11.65
N LEU A 190 8.23 4.15 -11.42
CA LEU A 190 9.07 4.30 -10.23
C LEU A 190 10.40 4.98 -10.57
N CYS A 191 10.90 5.79 -9.65
CA CYS A 191 12.25 6.33 -9.66
C CYS A 191 12.77 6.49 -8.21
N ASP A 192 14.01 6.92 -8.04
CA ASP A 192 14.62 7.09 -6.71
C ASP A 192 13.89 8.15 -5.87
N ALA A 193 13.54 9.28 -6.48
CA ALA A 193 12.91 10.40 -5.77
C ALA A 193 11.38 10.27 -5.57
N GLY A 194 10.73 9.24 -6.14
CA GLY A 194 9.27 9.09 -6.04
C GLY A 194 8.66 8.24 -7.16
N HIS A 195 7.40 8.52 -7.49
CA HIS A 195 6.63 7.72 -8.44
C HIS A 195 5.50 8.50 -9.11
N LEU A 196 4.96 7.94 -10.19
CA LEU A 196 3.76 8.41 -10.89
C LEU A 196 2.89 7.19 -11.19
N GLU A 197 1.59 7.30 -10.93
CA GLU A 197 0.62 6.27 -11.30
C GLU A 197 -0.61 6.91 -11.95
N VAL A 198 -1.06 6.31 -13.05
CA VAL A 198 -2.20 6.78 -13.83
C VAL A 198 -3.05 5.60 -14.29
N GLN A 199 -4.22 5.41 -13.70
CA GLN A 199 -5.13 4.29 -13.99
C GLN A 199 -6.39 4.74 -14.76
N TYR A 200 -6.95 3.82 -15.54
CA TYR A 200 -8.15 4.04 -16.34
C TYR A 200 -9.07 2.83 -16.35
N THR A 201 -10.36 3.06 -16.11
CA THR A 201 -11.45 2.12 -16.43
C THR A 201 -12.50 2.81 -17.30
N ALA A 202 -13.01 2.11 -18.31
CA ALA A 202 -14.13 2.60 -19.11
C ALA A 202 -15.47 2.52 -18.36
N ARG A 203 -15.57 1.68 -17.32
CA ARG A 203 -16.74 1.55 -16.45
C ARG A 203 -16.30 1.25 -15.03
N ALA A 204 -16.34 2.22 -14.13
CA ALA A 204 -16.14 2.01 -12.70
C ALA A 204 -17.28 1.16 -12.11
N SER A 205 -16.96 0.36 -11.10
CA SER A 205 -17.93 -0.41 -10.34
C SER A 205 -17.65 -0.31 -8.83
N LEU A 206 -18.08 -1.32 -8.08
CA LEU A 206 -18.23 -1.31 -6.61
C LEU A 206 -16.98 -0.87 -5.86
N ILE A 207 -15.78 -1.15 -6.39
CA ILE A 207 -14.53 -0.76 -5.74
C ILE A 207 -14.38 0.76 -5.72
N PHE A 208 -14.55 1.41 -6.86
CA PHE A 208 -14.36 2.86 -6.97
C PHE A 208 -15.56 3.65 -6.46
N GLU A 209 -16.77 3.07 -6.54
CA GLU A 209 -17.95 3.60 -5.86
C GLU A 209 -17.71 3.72 -4.35
N LYS A 210 -17.21 2.64 -3.72
CA LYS A 210 -16.93 2.62 -2.28
C LYS A 210 -15.72 3.49 -1.91
N ALA A 211 -14.63 3.42 -2.69
CA ALA A 211 -13.39 4.11 -2.35
C ALA A 211 -13.46 5.64 -2.57
N PHE A 212 -14.12 6.08 -3.64
CA PHE A 212 -14.03 7.46 -4.12
C PHE A 212 -15.39 8.10 -4.44
N GLY A 213 -16.50 7.36 -4.34
CA GLY A 213 -17.79 7.83 -4.82
C GLY A 213 -17.83 7.95 -6.35
N ALA A 214 -17.09 7.09 -7.06
CA ALA A 214 -17.05 7.10 -8.52
C ALA A 214 -18.47 6.88 -9.10
N PRO A 215 -18.87 7.62 -10.16
CA PRO A 215 -20.15 7.39 -10.81
C PRO A 215 -20.23 5.98 -11.41
N SER A 216 -21.15 5.16 -10.90
CA SER A 216 -21.30 3.76 -11.32
C SER A 216 -21.47 3.63 -12.83
N GLY A 217 -20.74 2.69 -13.43
CA GLY A 217 -20.82 2.37 -14.86
C GLY A 217 -20.17 3.39 -15.80
N GLN A 218 -19.65 4.51 -15.29
CA GLN A 218 -19.02 5.56 -16.10
C GLN A 218 -17.51 5.38 -16.21
N ALA A 219 -16.89 6.05 -17.18
CA ALA A 219 -15.44 6.09 -17.28
C ALA A 219 -14.84 6.81 -16.06
N PHE A 220 -13.70 6.30 -15.60
CA PHE A 220 -13.06 6.77 -14.39
C PHE A 220 -11.54 6.71 -14.52
N GLY A 221 -10.88 7.76 -14.03
CA GLY A 221 -9.44 7.91 -14.05
C GLY A 221 -8.91 8.22 -12.66
N ILE A 222 -7.75 7.65 -12.32
CA ILE A 222 -7.03 7.92 -11.07
C ILE A 222 -5.63 8.40 -11.44
N MET A 223 -5.18 9.47 -10.81
CA MET A 223 -3.84 10.03 -10.99
C MET A 223 -3.26 10.39 -9.65
N HIS A 224 -2.02 9.97 -9.39
CA HIS A 224 -1.22 10.55 -8.32
C HIS A 224 0.26 10.48 -8.66
N ALA A 225 1.03 11.35 -8.01
CA ALA A 225 2.48 11.31 -8.08
C ALA A 225 3.09 11.76 -6.76
N ALA A 226 4.28 11.21 -6.49
CA ALA A 226 5.16 11.60 -5.42
C ALA A 226 6.49 12.15 -5.98
N PRO A 227 7.06 13.21 -5.37
CA PRO A 227 6.50 13.96 -4.25
C PRO A 227 5.24 14.76 -4.65
N ALA A 228 4.43 15.14 -3.66
CA ALA A 228 3.12 15.76 -3.83
C ALA A 228 3.08 16.95 -4.82
N GLY A 229 4.16 17.74 -4.91
CA GLY A 229 4.29 18.84 -5.87
C GLY A 229 4.21 18.39 -7.33
N VAL A 230 4.74 17.20 -7.67
CA VAL A 230 4.59 16.60 -9.01
C VAL A 230 3.11 16.29 -9.26
N GLY A 231 2.44 15.72 -8.26
CA GLY A 231 1.02 15.39 -8.34
C GLY A 231 0.12 16.63 -8.55
N MET A 232 0.50 17.80 -8.03
CA MET A 232 -0.21 19.06 -8.34
C MET A 232 -0.15 19.41 -9.83
N ILE A 233 1.02 19.27 -10.47
CA ILE A 233 1.18 19.54 -11.91
C ILE A 233 0.39 18.53 -12.74
N VAL A 234 0.43 17.25 -12.35
CA VAL A 234 -0.37 16.17 -12.96
C VAL A 234 -1.86 16.52 -12.87
N ALA A 235 -2.33 16.89 -11.69
CA ALA A 235 -3.73 17.21 -11.44
C ALA A 235 -4.23 18.43 -12.23
N ASP A 236 -3.50 19.55 -12.17
CA ASP A 236 -3.84 20.78 -12.91
C ASP A 236 -3.85 20.55 -14.43
N THR A 237 -2.86 19.82 -14.95
CA THR A 237 -2.79 19.50 -16.38
C THR A 237 -3.98 18.65 -16.81
N ALA A 238 -4.35 17.63 -16.03
CA ALA A 238 -5.48 16.76 -16.35
C ALA A 238 -6.78 17.56 -16.53
N LEU A 239 -7.10 18.40 -15.54
CA LEU A 239 -8.34 19.18 -15.50
C LEU A 239 -8.41 20.27 -16.56
N LYS A 240 -7.27 20.78 -17.04
CA LYS A 240 -7.21 21.73 -18.16
C LYS A 240 -7.28 21.09 -19.54
N THR A 241 -7.05 19.77 -19.64
CA THR A 241 -6.86 19.10 -20.92
C THR A 241 -8.19 18.80 -21.63
N ALA A 242 -9.21 18.38 -20.88
CA ALA A 242 -10.52 18.04 -21.43
C ALA A 242 -11.63 18.33 -20.42
N ASP A 243 -12.88 18.33 -20.89
CA ASP A 243 -14.04 18.49 -20.03
C ASP A 243 -14.29 17.21 -19.22
N VAL A 244 -13.83 17.21 -17.96
CA VAL A 244 -13.95 16.10 -17.03
C VAL A 244 -14.41 16.61 -15.66
N LYS A 245 -15.11 15.75 -14.92
CA LYS A 245 -15.55 16.05 -13.56
C LYS A 245 -14.48 15.57 -12.57
N LEU A 246 -14.05 16.46 -11.68
CA LEU A 246 -13.25 16.10 -10.52
C LEU A 246 -14.16 15.39 -9.50
N ILE A 247 -13.80 14.16 -9.13
CA ILE A 247 -14.55 13.34 -8.18
C ILE A 247 -13.89 13.38 -6.80
N THR A 248 -12.57 13.22 -6.75
CA THR A 248 -11.80 13.25 -5.50
C THR A 248 -10.56 14.09 -5.66
N TYR A 249 -10.24 14.87 -4.63
CA TYR A 249 -8.94 15.51 -4.43
C TYR A 249 -8.36 15.03 -3.09
N GLY A 250 -7.23 14.33 -3.15
CA GLY A 250 -6.48 13.87 -2.00
C GLY A 250 -5.15 14.59 -1.89
N SER A 251 -4.83 15.04 -0.68
CA SER A 251 -3.53 15.64 -0.36
C SER A 251 -2.96 14.97 0.88
N PRO A 252 -1.68 15.23 1.22
CA PRO A 252 -1.01 14.51 2.30
C PRO A 252 -1.75 14.58 3.64
N THR A 253 -2.51 15.64 3.91
CA THR A 253 -3.09 15.87 5.24
C THR A 253 -4.58 16.22 5.23
N ASN A 254 -5.27 16.15 4.09
CA ASN A 254 -6.71 16.47 4.04
C ASN A 254 -7.63 15.31 4.44
N GLY A 255 -7.06 14.19 4.92
CA GLY A 255 -7.80 13.03 5.39
C GLY A 255 -8.26 12.05 4.32
N VAL A 256 -8.07 12.36 3.02
CA VAL A 256 -8.36 11.44 1.92
C VAL A 256 -7.24 10.41 1.74
N LEU A 257 -5.99 10.81 1.97
CA LEU A 257 -4.82 9.96 1.89
C LEU A 257 -4.23 9.72 3.28
N SER A 258 -3.66 8.54 3.48
CA SER A 258 -3.02 8.15 4.74
C SER A 258 -1.62 8.73 4.92
N TYR A 259 -1.48 10.06 4.91
CA TYR A 259 -0.19 10.76 5.06
C TYR A 259 0.87 10.34 4.05
N THR A 260 0.45 10.02 2.82
CA THR A 260 1.37 9.79 1.70
C THR A 260 1.91 11.12 1.17
N ASN A 261 3.09 11.09 0.56
CA ASN A 261 3.67 12.28 -0.06
C ASN A 261 3.17 12.40 -1.50
N GLU A 262 1.85 12.49 -1.64
CA GLU A 262 1.17 12.45 -2.93
C GLU A 262 0.11 13.54 -3.01
N ILE A 263 -0.13 13.99 -4.24
CA ILE A 263 -1.43 14.56 -4.60
C ILE A 263 -2.10 13.54 -5.48
N LEU A 264 -3.34 13.22 -5.12
CA LEU A 264 -4.20 12.31 -5.85
C LEU A 264 -5.41 13.07 -6.36
N ILE A 265 -5.76 12.86 -7.63
CA ILE A 265 -7.08 13.22 -8.13
C ILE A 265 -7.75 12.02 -8.79
N THR A 266 -9.06 11.98 -8.71
CA THR A 266 -9.88 11.08 -9.51
C THR A 266 -10.86 11.87 -10.36
N ILE A 267 -11.09 11.41 -11.57
CA ILE A 267 -11.95 12.08 -12.55
C ILE A 267 -12.93 11.10 -13.18
N SER A 268 -14.06 11.64 -13.64
CA SER A 268 -15.04 10.91 -14.45
C SER A 268 -15.59 11.81 -15.56
N GLY A 269 -16.18 11.21 -16.59
CA GLY A 269 -16.71 11.93 -17.76
C GLY A 269 -16.82 10.99 -18.95
N ASP A 270 -16.85 11.56 -20.14
CA ASP A 270 -16.79 10.79 -21.38
C ASP A 270 -15.45 10.04 -21.46
N SER A 271 -15.49 8.78 -21.89
CA SER A 271 -14.31 7.90 -21.92
C SER A 271 -13.13 8.50 -22.70
N GLY A 272 -13.41 9.17 -23.82
CA GLY A 272 -12.41 9.89 -24.60
C GLY A 272 -11.78 11.07 -23.85
N ALA A 273 -12.59 11.88 -23.17
CA ALA A 273 -12.13 13.03 -22.39
C ALA A 273 -11.29 12.60 -21.17
N VAL A 274 -11.71 11.52 -20.49
CA VAL A 274 -10.95 10.93 -19.39
C VAL A 274 -9.59 10.41 -19.88
N LEU A 275 -9.55 9.64 -20.97
CA LEU A 275 -8.29 9.14 -21.54
C LEU A 275 -7.35 10.27 -21.99
N GLN A 276 -7.89 11.32 -22.62
CA GLN A 276 -7.10 12.47 -23.04
C GLN A 276 -6.46 13.17 -21.84
N SER A 277 -7.23 13.39 -20.76
CA SER A 277 -6.77 13.98 -19.52
C SER A 277 -5.67 13.13 -18.86
N LEU A 278 -5.90 11.82 -18.73
CA LEU A 278 -4.92 10.88 -18.14
C LEU A 278 -3.62 10.83 -18.94
N THR A 279 -3.70 10.84 -20.27
CA THR A 279 -2.52 10.80 -21.15
C THR A 279 -1.68 12.07 -21.01
N ALA A 280 -2.32 13.25 -21.00
CA ALA A 280 -1.65 14.51 -20.80
C ALA A 280 -1.02 14.61 -19.40
N ALA A 281 -1.76 14.19 -18.37
CA ALA A 281 -1.30 14.17 -16.99
C ALA A 281 -0.07 13.25 -16.81
N ARG A 282 -0.09 12.06 -17.40
CA ARG A 282 1.05 11.14 -17.40
C ARG A 282 2.28 11.78 -18.05
N LYS A 283 2.11 12.40 -19.22
CA LYS A 283 3.20 13.08 -19.92
C LYS A 283 3.81 14.20 -19.07
N ALA A 284 2.96 15.01 -18.43
CA ALA A 284 3.41 16.09 -17.54
C ALA A 284 4.17 15.56 -16.33
N GLY A 285 3.62 14.55 -15.63
CA GLY A 285 4.28 13.93 -14.47
C GLY A 285 5.64 13.35 -14.80
N LEU A 286 5.74 12.56 -15.88
CA LEU A 286 7.02 12.03 -16.35
C LEU A 286 8.00 13.13 -16.75
N SER A 287 7.53 14.23 -17.36
CA SER A 287 8.37 15.37 -17.72
C SER A 287 8.97 16.05 -16.50
N ILE A 288 8.18 16.25 -15.44
CA ILE A 288 8.66 16.87 -14.20
C ILE A 288 9.65 15.95 -13.50
N LEU A 289 9.36 14.65 -13.35
CA LEU A 289 10.28 13.69 -12.75
C LEU A 289 11.63 13.66 -13.50
N ARG A 290 11.61 13.65 -14.84
CA ARG A 290 12.85 13.75 -15.63
C ARG A 290 13.58 15.07 -15.45
N SER A 291 12.86 16.18 -15.30
CA SER A 291 13.46 17.49 -15.01
C SER A 291 14.13 17.52 -13.62
N MET A 292 13.70 16.67 -12.69
CA MET A 292 14.35 16.43 -11.39
C MET A 292 15.57 15.49 -11.49
N GLY A 293 16.02 15.13 -12.70
CA GLY A 293 17.14 14.21 -12.92
C GLY A 293 16.80 12.74 -12.69
N GLN A 294 15.51 12.38 -12.66
CA GLN A 294 15.07 11.01 -12.48
C GLN A 294 14.84 10.30 -13.83
N ASP A 295 14.94 8.97 -13.82
CA ASP A 295 14.50 8.13 -14.94
C ASP A 295 13.32 7.25 -14.49
N PRO A 296 12.07 7.76 -14.56
CA PRO A 296 10.89 7.01 -14.13
C PRO A 296 10.59 5.85 -15.08
N VAL A 297 10.71 4.62 -14.59
CA VAL A 297 10.51 3.38 -15.35
C VAL A 297 9.21 2.72 -14.91
N SER A 298 8.41 2.26 -15.87
CA SER A 298 7.21 1.50 -15.55
C SER A 298 7.56 0.14 -14.95
N MET A 299 6.77 -0.33 -13.98
CA MET A 299 6.91 -1.68 -13.43
C MET A 299 6.61 -2.78 -14.46
N SER A 300 5.90 -2.47 -15.54
CA SER A 300 5.57 -3.39 -16.63
C SER A 300 5.24 -2.60 -17.92
N LYS A 301 4.38 -3.13 -18.80
CA LYS A 301 3.89 -2.42 -19.98
C LYS A 301 2.64 -1.60 -19.64
N PRO A 302 2.61 -0.28 -19.90
CA PRO A 302 1.42 0.54 -19.72
C PRO A 302 0.23 0.05 -20.57
N THR A 303 -0.97 0.24 -20.04
CA THR A 303 -2.21 -0.30 -20.62
C THR A 303 -2.95 0.64 -21.59
N PHE A 304 -2.54 1.91 -21.66
CA PHE A 304 -3.02 2.92 -22.61
C PHE A 304 -1.97 4.02 -22.78
#